data_AF-A0A1I2I6A1-F1
#
_entry.id   AF-A0A1I2I6A1-F1
#
_cell.length_a   1.000
_cell.length_b   1.000
_cell.length_c   1.000
_cell.angle_alpha   90.00
_cell.angle_beta   90.00
_cell.angle_gamma   90.00
#
_symmetry.space_group_name_H-M   'P 1'
#
loop_
_entity.id
_entity.type
_entity.pdbx_description
1 polymer ?
#
loop_
_entity_poly.entity_id
_entity_poly.type
_entity_poly.pdbx_seq_one_letter_code
_entity_poly.pdbx_strand_id
1 'polypeptide(L)'
;MTYDWNGSLADGFAILLGRPLGDFDRQATYALYYSCSDLAQELFDEKFDPGVLARGEIVHPPYPSISILGELLEGWDLIAPHWSIDLGRSLFRAGDTGEGAALGLPQLDEGMTGADLGRELVERQWKPRKLRKTFPEIDFRIHTDGSLYDAMRAATATMTGPGEIFETGPVHGVEARWEQALAALPDTELREHLSNLCRDEQTARSDGAYYLGARDPGLQSGAPVVAAWRIGEGQAFSAVVQS
;
A
#
# COMPACT_ATOMS: atom_id res chain seq x y z
N MET A 1 -20.14 -14.21 -26.24
CA MET A 1 -19.02 -13.26 -26.04
C MET A 1 -18.57 -13.45 -24.61
N THR A 2 -17.32 -13.82 -24.41
CA THR A 2 -16.71 -13.90 -23.08
C THR A 2 -16.47 -12.46 -22.62
N TYR A 3 -16.95 -12.12 -21.42
CA TYR A 3 -16.73 -10.81 -20.84
C TYR A 3 -15.21 -10.59 -20.62
N ASP A 4 -14.65 -9.50 -21.17
CA ASP A 4 -13.23 -9.18 -21.04
C ASP A 4 -12.99 -8.34 -19.78
N TRP A 5 -12.85 -9.04 -18.65
CA TRP A 5 -12.60 -8.43 -17.35
C TRP A 5 -11.33 -7.58 -17.31
N ASN A 6 -10.26 -8.06 -17.94
CA ASN A 6 -8.98 -7.36 -17.92
C ASN A 6 -9.04 -6.08 -18.76
N GLY A 7 -9.78 -6.11 -19.89
CA GLY A 7 -10.11 -4.91 -20.66
C GLY A 7 -10.86 -3.88 -19.83
N SER A 8 -11.93 -4.29 -19.14
CA SER A 8 -12.70 -3.40 -18.25
C SER A 8 -11.85 -2.79 -17.13
N LEU A 9 -10.97 -3.57 -16.49
CA LEU A 9 -10.04 -3.08 -15.48
C LEU A 9 -9.07 -2.06 -16.04
N ALA A 10 -8.50 -2.32 -17.21
CA ALA A 10 -7.58 -1.40 -17.87
C ALA A 10 -8.27 -0.06 -18.21
N ASP A 11 -9.53 -0.11 -18.67
CA ASP A 11 -10.33 1.10 -18.93
C ASP A 11 -10.62 1.87 -17.64
N GLY A 12 -10.97 1.17 -16.55
CA GLY A 12 -11.19 1.78 -15.23
C GLY A 12 -9.93 2.46 -14.68
N PHE A 13 -8.79 1.79 -14.77
CA PHE A 13 -7.51 2.38 -14.37
C PHE A 13 -7.12 3.57 -15.26
N ALA A 14 -7.39 3.51 -16.57
CA ALA A 14 -7.14 4.63 -17.47
C ALA A 14 -7.96 5.87 -17.09
N ILE A 15 -9.21 5.69 -16.61
CA ILE A 15 -10.03 6.77 -16.08
C ILE A 15 -9.37 7.42 -14.86
N LEU A 16 -8.97 6.60 -13.87
CA LEU A 16 -8.33 7.11 -12.64
C LEU A 16 -7.01 7.84 -12.96
N LEU A 17 -6.17 7.23 -13.79
CA LEU A 17 -4.87 7.77 -14.19
C LEU A 17 -4.97 8.95 -15.17
N GLY A 18 -6.15 9.22 -15.72
CA GLY A 18 -6.40 10.26 -16.72
C GLY A 18 -5.80 9.99 -18.11
N ARG A 19 -5.22 8.81 -18.34
CA ARG A 19 -4.70 8.34 -19.63
C ARG A 19 -4.55 6.82 -19.67
N PRO A 20 -4.53 6.19 -20.87
CA PRO A 20 -4.33 4.75 -21.02
C PRO A 20 -3.04 4.23 -20.36
N LEU A 21 -3.08 3.00 -19.80
CA LEU A 21 -1.87 2.37 -19.24
C LEU A 21 -0.75 2.24 -20.27
N GLY A 22 -1.11 2.06 -21.55
CA GLY A 22 -0.16 1.92 -22.66
C GLY A 22 0.73 3.14 -22.91
N ASP A 23 0.36 4.31 -22.36
CA ASP A 23 1.09 5.58 -22.48
C ASP A 23 2.13 5.79 -21.36
N PHE A 24 2.16 4.90 -20.36
CA PHE A 24 3.19 4.88 -19.33
C PHE A 24 4.42 4.10 -19.81
N ASP A 25 5.58 4.36 -19.21
CA ASP A 25 6.82 3.69 -19.59
C ASP A 25 6.72 2.19 -19.28
N ARG A 26 6.76 1.36 -20.33
CA ARG A 26 6.66 -0.11 -20.23
C ARG A 26 7.97 -0.77 -19.80
N GLN A 27 9.08 -0.02 -19.79
CA GLN A 27 10.37 -0.49 -19.30
C GLN A 27 10.60 -0.11 -17.84
N ALA A 28 9.80 0.81 -17.29
CA ALA A 28 9.83 1.16 -15.88
C ALA A 28 9.21 0.06 -15.01
N THR A 29 9.65 -0.02 -13.75
CA THR A 29 9.01 -0.87 -12.75
C THR A 29 8.02 -0.04 -11.95
N TYR A 30 6.87 -0.62 -11.62
CA TYR A 30 5.89 0.02 -10.75
C TYR A 30 5.76 -0.77 -9.46
N ALA A 31 5.60 -0.07 -8.35
CA ALA A 31 5.44 -0.67 -7.04
C ALA A 31 4.29 0.00 -6.30
N LEU A 32 3.50 -0.79 -5.57
CA LEU A 32 2.54 -0.27 -4.60
C LEU A 32 3.19 -0.26 -3.22
N TYR A 33 3.08 0.88 -2.54
CA TYR A 33 3.42 1.03 -1.14
C TYR A 33 2.17 1.30 -0.31
N TYR A 34 2.15 0.78 0.92
CA TYR A 34 1.16 1.10 1.95
C TYR A 34 1.85 1.60 3.20
N SER A 35 1.42 2.75 3.71
CA SER A 35 1.99 3.42 4.86
C SER A 35 0.91 3.70 5.90
N CYS A 36 1.17 3.36 7.16
CA CYS A 36 0.31 3.67 8.30
C CYS A 36 1.19 3.81 9.56
N SER A 37 1.25 5.01 10.13
CA SER A 37 2.12 5.32 11.27
C SER A 37 1.76 4.52 12.52
N ASP A 38 0.45 4.37 12.78
CA ASP A 38 -0.04 3.71 13.98
C ASP A 38 0.25 2.19 13.92
N LEU A 39 0.04 1.59 12.73
CA LEU A 39 0.39 0.20 12.47
C LEU A 39 1.89 -0.06 12.67
N ALA A 40 2.75 0.86 12.20
CA ALA A 40 4.19 0.72 12.36
C ALA A 40 4.60 0.66 13.83
N GLN A 41 4.04 1.55 14.65
CA GLN A 41 4.32 1.55 16.09
C GLN A 41 3.85 0.24 16.76
N GLU A 42 2.64 -0.23 16.45
CA GLU A 42 2.08 -1.46 17.02
C GLU A 42 2.86 -2.71 16.60
N LEU A 43 3.30 -2.80 15.35
CA LEU A 43 4.10 -3.92 14.85
C LEU A 43 5.39 -4.10 15.66
N PHE A 44 6.07 -2.99 15.97
CA PHE A 44 7.30 -3.03 16.76
C PHE A 44 7.06 -3.13 18.26
N ASP A 45 5.83 -3.01 18.77
CA ASP A 45 5.51 -3.33 20.17
C ASP A 45 5.48 -4.83 20.44
N GLU A 46 5.23 -5.60 19.39
CA GLU A 46 5.08 -7.05 19.44
C GLU A 46 6.37 -7.83 19.15
N LYS A 47 6.28 -9.15 19.30
CA LYS A 47 7.41 -10.06 19.09
C LYS A 47 7.27 -10.80 17.76
N PHE A 48 8.19 -10.54 16.84
CA PHE A 48 8.39 -11.35 15.63
C PHE A 48 9.88 -11.67 15.42
N ASP A 49 10.17 -12.66 14.57
CA ASP A 49 11.55 -13.02 14.19
C ASP A 49 12.13 -11.95 13.24
N PRO A 50 13.16 -11.18 13.62
CA PRO A 50 13.79 -10.21 12.72
C PRO A 50 14.44 -10.89 11.49
N GLY A 51 14.69 -12.19 11.55
CA GLY A 51 15.18 -12.98 10.43
C GLY A 51 14.24 -12.97 9.22
N VAL A 52 12.92 -12.80 9.40
CA VAL A 52 11.97 -12.71 8.27
C VAL A 52 12.26 -11.50 7.39
N LEU A 53 12.60 -10.37 8.02
CA LEU A 53 13.03 -9.15 7.34
C LEU A 53 14.37 -9.37 6.65
N ALA A 54 15.35 -9.93 7.39
CA ALA A 54 16.73 -10.13 6.90
C ALA A 54 16.80 -11.03 5.66
N ARG A 55 15.91 -12.04 5.58
CA ARG A 55 15.80 -12.94 4.42
C ARG A 55 15.08 -12.30 3.23
N GLY A 56 14.48 -11.12 3.41
CA GLY A 56 13.65 -10.47 2.41
C GLY A 56 12.44 -11.30 2.01
N GLU A 57 11.80 -11.94 3.00
CA GLU A 57 10.70 -12.85 2.76
C GLU A 57 9.50 -12.12 2.16
N ILE A 58 8.92 -12.69 1.09
CA ILE A 58 7.59 -12.29 0.63
C ILE A 58 6.60 -13.06 1.50
N VAL A 59 5.86 -12.33 2.33
CA VAL A 59 4.84 -12.91 3.20
C VAL A 59 3.47 -12.79 2.55
N HIS A 60 2.64 -13.81 2.78
CA HIS A 60 1.29 -13.90 2.21
C HIS A 60 0.26 -14.01 3.35
N PRO A 61 -0.97 -13.53 3.18
CA PRO A 61 -2.05 -13.76 4.13
C PRO A 61 -2.24 -15.26 4.38
N PRO A 62 -2.49 -15.72 5.63
CA PRO A 62 -2.73 -14.95 6.86
C PRO A 62 -1.44 -14.60 7.63
N TYR A 63 -0.32 -14.40 6.94
CA TYR A 63 0.98 -13.95 7.46
C TYR A 63 1.60 -14.85 8.55
N PRO A 64 1.72 -16.18 8.34
CA PRO A 64 2.20 -17.09 9.38
C PRO A 64 3.62 -16.78 9.91
N SER A 65 4.48 -16.19 9.08
CA SER A 65 5.84 -15.79 9.47
C SER A 65 5.89 -14.54 10.36
N ILE A 66 4.81 -13.74 10.37
CA ILE A 66 4.67 -12.51 11.15
C ILE A 66 3.20 -12.29 11.50
N SER A 67 2.61 -13.20 12.29
CA SER A 67 1.15 -13.29 12.50
C SER A 67 0.50 -11.98 12.96
N ILE A 68 1.22 -11.18 13.74
CA ILE A 68 0.76 -9.87 14.19
C ILE A 68 0.41 -8.93 13.02
N LEU A 69 1.09 -9.06 11.88
CA LEU A 69 0.79 -8.25 10.70
C LEU A 69 -0.63 -8.51 10.18
N GLY A 70 -1.11 -9.77 10.25
CA GLY A 70 -2.48 -10.10 9.88
C GLY A 70 -3.50 -9.44 10.82
N GLU A 71 -3.31 -9.59 12.13
CA GLU A 71 -4.17 -8.98 13.15
C GLU A 71 -4.23 -7.45 13.01
N LEU A 72 -3.09 -6.81 12.74
CA LEU A 72 -3.03 -5.37 12.54
C LEU A 72 -3.76 -4.97 11.24
N LEU A 73 -3.39 -5.55 10.10
CA LEU A 73 -3.96 -5.13 8.81
C LEU A 73 -5.49 -5.28 8.77
N GLU A 74 -6.05 -6.33 9.40
CA GLU A 74 -7.51 -6.54 9.49
C GLU A 74 -8.25 -5.38 10.18
N GLY A 75 -7.58 -4.66 11.10
CA GLY A 75 -8.16 -3.53 11.81
C GLY A 75 -8.06 -2.19 11.09
N TRP A 76 -7.17 -2.05 10.10
CA TRP A 76 -6.76 -0.74 9.55
C TRP A 76 -7.28 -0.46 8.14
N ASP A 77 -7.39 -1.48 7.28
CA ASP A 77 -7.79 -1.30 5.88
C ASP A 77 -8.51 -2.56 5.36
N LEU A 78 -9.46 -2.41 4.45
CA LEU A 78 -10.24 -3.55 3.93
C LEU A 78 -9.48 -4.38 2.89
N ILE A 79 -8.50 -3.78 2.22
CA ILE A 79 -7.73 -4.40 1.15
C ILE A 79 -6.44 -5.01 1.70
N ALA A 80 -5.79 -4.29 2.61
CA ALA A 80 -4.46 -4.64 3.12
C ALA A 80 -4.31 -6.05 3.72
N PRO A 81 -5.32 -6.63 4.39
CA PRO A 81 -5.29 -8.01 4.87
C PRO A 81 -5.05 -9.05 3.77
N HIS A 82 -5.34 -8.71 2.52
CA HIS A 82 -5.29 -9.61 1.36
C HIS A 82 -4.01 -9.47 0.54
N TRP A 83 -3.14 -8.52 0.88
CA TRP A 83 -1.90 -8.30 0.14
C TRP A 83 -0.82 -9.33 0.46
N SER A 84 -0.03 -9.67 -0.55
CA SER A 84 1.29 -10.24 -0.29
C SER A 84 2.28 -9.08 -0.10
N ILE A 85 3.19 -9.15 0.86
CA ILE A 85 4.09 -8.06 1.20
C ILE A 85 5.54 -8.51 1.00
N ASP A 86 6.30 -7.72 0.25
CA ASP A 86 7.74 -7.89 0.08
C ASP A 86 8.46 -7.17 1.23
N LEU A 87 8.72 -7.91 2.31
CA LEU A 87 9.34 -7.35 3.50
C LEU A 87 10.78 -6.89 3.23
N GLY A 88 11.47 -7.52 2.28
CA GLY A 88 12.86 -7.17 1.95
C GLY A 88 12.99 -5.79 1.35
N ARG A 89 12.03 -5.41 0.49
CA ARG A 89 12.01 -4.12 -0.21
C ARG A 89 11.06 -3.08 0.41
N SER A 90 10.36 -3.43 1.49
CA SER A 90 9.65 -2.45 2.32
C SER A 90 10.65 -1.46 2.94
N LEU A 91 10.22 -0.23 3.17
CA LEU A 91 11.07 0.85 3.68
C LEU A 91 10.74 1.15 5.13
N PHE A 92 11.77 1.41 5.92
CA PHE A 92 11.70 1.67 7.35
C PHE A 92 12.51 2.90 7.69
N ARG A 93 11.94 3.84 8.44
CA ARG A 93 12.66 5.02 8.96
C ARG A 93 12.34 5.29 10.42
N ALA A 94 13.18 6.08 11.06
CA ALA A 94 12.84 6.72 12.34
C ALA A 94 11.81 7.82 12.08
N GLY A 95 10.80 7.94 12.94
CA GLY A 95 9.74 8.96 12.78
C GLY A 95 10.25 10.38 13.00
N ASP A 96 11.26 10.53 13.86
CA ASP A 96 11.95 11.80 14.09
C ASP A 96 13.43 11.73 13.70
N THR A 97 13.92 12.80 13.08
CA THR A 97 15.33 12.90 12.67
C THR A 97 16.27 12.79 13.87
N GLY A 98 17.20 11.84 13.80
CA GLY A 98 18.26 11.65 14.79
C GLY A 98 17.94 10.56 15.81
N GLU A 99 16.72 10.02 15.84
CA GLU A 99 16.37 8.90 16.70
C GLU A 99 17.04 7.59 16.26
N GLY A 100 17.22 7.39 14.95
CA GLY A 100 18.02 6.29 14.41
C GLY A 100 19.46 6.37 14.90
N ALA A 101 20.09 7.54 14.76
CA ALA A 101 21.43 7.80 15.27
C ALA A 101 21.54 7.62 16.79
N ALA A 102 20.56 8.09 17.57
CA ALA A 102 20.50 7.91 19.02
C ALA A 102 20.38 6.43 19.43
N LEU A 103 19.73 5.61 18.59
CA LEU A 103 19.68 4.16 18.75
C LEU A 103 21.01 3.48 18.35
N GLY A 104 21.91 4.17 17.65
CA GLY A 104 23.14 3.63 17.09
C GLY A 104 22.97 2.99 15.71
N LEU A 105 21.94 3.43 14.96
CA LEU A 105 21.62 3.03 13.60
C LEU A 105 21.26 4.28 12.75
N PRO A 106 22.23 5.16 12.43
CA PRO A 106 21.96 6.44 11.76
C PRO A 106 21.32 6.29 10.37
N GLN A 107 21.55 5.17 9.69
CA GLN A 107 20.92 4.89 8.39
C GLN A 107 19.38 4.82 8.49
N LEU A 108 18.85 4.53 9.68
CA LEU A 108 17.41 4.52 9.92
C LEU A 108 16.81 5.94 9.83
N ASP A 109 17.60 7.00 10.03
CA ASP A 109 17.12 8.38 9.85
C ASP A 109 16.93 8.75 8.37
N GLU A 110 17.66 8.08 7.46
CA GLU A 110 17.57 8.29 6.01
C GLU A 110 16.57 7.33 5.32
N GLY A 111 16.21 6.25 6.01
CA GLY A 111 15.40 5.17 5.47
C GLY A 111 16.25 3.95 5.09
N MET A 112 15.77 2.76 5.45
CA MET A 112 16.42 1.48 5.19
C MET A 112 15.45 0.50 4.57
N THR A 113 15.96 -0.42 3.74
CA THR A 113 15.17 -1.56 3.31
C THR A 113 14.95 -2.52 4.48
N GLY A 114 13.85 -3.28 4.46
CA GLY A 114 13.60 -4.29 5.49
C GLY A 114 14.69 -5.36 5.53
N ALA A 115 15.27 -5.73 4.40
CA ALA A 115 16.42 -6.63 4.37
C ALA A 115 17.62 -6.06 5.15
N ASP A 116 17.95 -4.79 4.94
CA ASP A 116 19.06 -4.14 5.64
C ASP A 116 18.77 -4.00 7.14
N LEU A 117 17.56 -3.54 7.50
CA LEU A 117 17.13 -3.43 8.90
C LEU A 117 17.15 -4.79 9.61
N GLY A 118 16.64 -5.84 8.95
CA GLY A 118 16.64 -7.19 9.48
C GLY A 118 18.04 -7.72 9.76
N ARG A 119 19.00 -7.48 8.85
CA ARG A 119 20.41 -7.85 9.09
C ARG A 119 20.97 -7.16 10.32
N GLU A 120 20.76 -5.85 10.47
CA GLU A 120 21.22 -5.09 11.63
C GLU A 120 20.62 -5.63 12.94
N LEU A 121 19.33 -5.97 12.95
CA LEU A 121 18.68 -6.56 14.12
C LEU A 121 19.27 -7.93 14.47
N VAL A 122 19.50 -8.80 13.47
CA VAL A 122 20.06 -10.14 13.66
C VAL A 122 21.51 -10.07 14.16
N GLU A 123 22.36 -9.29 13.49
CA GLU A 123 23.79 -9.16 13.83
C GLU A 123 24.00 -8.60 15.24
N ARG A 124 23.17 -7.64 15.63
CA ARG A 124 23.21 -7.02 16.97
C ARG A 124 22.45 -7.82 18.03
N GLN A 125 21.79 -8.91 17.64
CA GLN A 125 20.89 -9.70 18.50
C GLN A 125 19.80 -8.84 19.15
N TRP A 126 19.32 -7.83 18.42
CA TRP A 126 18.24 -6.95 18.87
C TRP A 126 16.88 -7.56 18.56
N LYS A 127 15.94 -7.36 19.50
CA LYS A 127 14.53 -7.68 19.28
C LYS A 127 13.86 -6.49 18.58
N PRO A 128 12.83 -6.72 17.73
CA PRO A 128 12.10 -5.64 17.05
C PRO A 128 11.65 -4.50 17.97
N ARG A 129 11.18 -4.83 19.19
CA ARG A 129 10.81 -3.84 20.23
C ARG A 129 11.86 -2.81 20.61
N LYS A 130 13.14 -3.03 20.27
CA LYS A 130 14.19 -2.01 20.41
C LYS A 130 13.90 -0.78 19.53
N LEU A 131 13.33 -0.98 18.34
CA LEU A 131 13.02 0.06 17.36
C LEU A 131 11.85 0.95 17.76
N ARG A 132 10.96 0.52 18.67
CA ARG A 132 9.89 1.38 19.21
C ARG A 132 10.41 2.73 19.72
N LYS A 133 11.65 2.78 20.22
CA LYS A 133 12.27 4.00 20.73
C LYS A 133 12.46 5.08 19.68
N THR A 134 12.43 4.73 18.39
CA THR A 134 12.65 5.65 17.28
C THR A 134 11.37 6.06 16.59
N PHE A 135 10.21 5.77 17.18
CA PHE A 135 8.89 6.04 16.59
C PHE A 135 8.83 5.58 15.13
N PRO A 136 9.07 4.29 14.86
CA PRO A 136 9.37 3.82 13.51
C PRO A 136 8.20 4.07 12.57
N GLU A 137 8.52 4.43 11.33
CA GLU A 137 7.57 4.53 10.24
C GLU A 137 7.91 3.52 9.15
N ILE A 138 6.88 2.95 8.51
CA ILE A 138 7.04 1.87 7.55
C ILE A 138 6.22 2.18 6.30
N ASP A 139 6.85 2.00 5.14
CA ASP A 139 6.15 1.86 3.87
C ASP A 139 6.28 0.40 3.41
N PHE A 140 5.21 -0.38 3.60
CA PHE A 140 5.16 -1.76 3.14
C PHE A 140 5.11 -1.79 1.62
N ARG A 141 6.09 -2.44 1.00
CA ARG A 141 6.05 -2.70 -0.43
C ARG A 141 5.17 -3.93 -0.68
N ILE A 142 4.10 -3.73 -1.43
CA ILE A 142 3.19 -4.81 -1.82
C ILE A 142 3.83 -5.62 -2.97
N HIS A 143 3.80 -6.93 -2.84
CA HIS A 143 4.36 -7.86 -3.82
C HIS A 143 3.46 -7.93 -5.05
N THR A 144 4.00 -7.49 -6.18
CA THR A 144 3.38 -7.41 -7.51
C THR A 144 4.41 -7.79 -8.57
N ASP A 145 3.97 -8.05 -9.80
CA ASP A 145 4.83 -8.42 -10.93
C ASP A 145 5.70 -7.26 -11.48
N GLY A 146 5.53 -6.06 -10.94
CA GLY A 146 6.26 -4.84 -11.32
C GLY A 146 5.63 -4.07 -12.48
N SER A 147 4.54 -4.56 -13.08
CA SER A 147 3.78 -3.81 -14.07
C SER A 147 2.84 -2.78 -13.42
N LEU A 148 2.54 -1.70 -14.14
CA LEU A 148 1.54 -0.74 -13.69
C LEU A 148 0.16 -1.39 -13.53
N TYR A 149 -0.17 -2.35 -14.41
CA TYR A 149 -1.45 -3.04 -14.34
C TYR A 149 -1.59 -3.83 -13.04
N ASP A 150 -0.59 -4.62 -12.66
CA ASP A 150 -0.64 -5.42 -11.43
C ASP A 150 -0.57 -4.55 -10.17
N ALA A 151 0.25 -3.48 -10.19
CA ALA A 151 0.28 -2.49 -9.11
C ALA A 151 -1.09 -1.82 -8.90
N MET A 152 -1.79 -1.43 -9.97
CA MET A 152 -3.14 -0.88 -9.91
C MET A 152 -4.16 -1.93 -9.45
N ARG A 153 -4.03 -3.20 -9.86
CA ARG A 153 -4.89 -4.28 -9.35
C ARG A 153 -4.75 -4.47 -7.85
N ALA A 154 -3.53 -4.47 -7.34
CA ALA A 154 -3.26 -4.55 -5.91
C ALA A 154 -3.83 -3.33 -5.17
N ALA A 155 -3.62 -2.12 -5.70
CA ALA A 155 -4.07 -0.87 -5.08
C ALA A 155 -5.60 -0.76 -5.02
N THR A 156 -6.27 -1.39 -5.99
CA THR A 156 -7.73 -1.38 -6.11
C THR A 156 -8.37 -2.68 -5.66
N ALA A 157 -7.67 -3.62 -5.03
CA ALA A 157 -8.25 -4.88 -4.57
C ALA A 157 -8.92 -5.75 -5.66
N THR A 158 -8.48 -5.65 -6.91
CA THR A 158 -9.07 -6.39 -8.05
C THR A 158 -8.24 -7.63 -8.44
N MET A 159 -7.47 -8.15 -7.48
CA MET A 159 -6.48 -9.21 -7.68
C MET A 159 -7.01 -10.64 -7.50
N THR A 160 -8.14 -10.83 -6.82
CA THR A 160 -8.66 -12.13 -6.35
C THR A 160 -9.16 -13.05 -7.47
N GLY A 161 -9.66 -12.49 -8.58
CA GLY A 161 -10.07 -13.28 -9.75
C GLY A 161 -10.96 -12.49 -10.71
N PRO A 162 -11.30 -13.04 -11.89
CA PRO A 162 -12.28 -12.40 -12.77
C PRO A 162 -13.65 -12.28 -12.09
N GLY A 163 -14.14 -11.05 -11.92
CA GLY A 163 -15.41 -10.77 -11.25
C GLY A 163 -15.39 -10.96 -9.73
N GLU A 164 -14.22 -11.19 -9.14
CA GLU A 164 -14.09 -11.15 -7.68
C GLU A 164 -13.64 -9.74 -7.29
N ILE A 165 -14.62 -8.93 -6.92
CA ILE A 165 -14.41 -7.65 -6.26
C ILE A 165 -14.77 -7.85 -4.79
N PHE A 166 -13.98 -7.29 -3.88
CA PHE A 166 -14.38 -7.23 -2.47
C PHE A 166 -15.71 -6.48 -2.34
N GLU A 167 -16.66 -7.05 -1.61
CA GLU A 167 -17.92 -6.37 -1.34
C GLU A 167 -17.62 -5.12 -0.51
N THR A 168 -17.58 -3.97 -1.19
CA THR A 168 -17.45 -2.70 -0.51
C THR A 168 -18.81 -2.33 0.05
N GLY A 169 -18.84 -1.83 1.29
CA GLY A 169 -20.04 -1.24 1.87
C GLY A 169 -20.66 -0.15 0.97
N PRO A 170 -21.84 0.39 1.33
CA PRO A 170 -22.58 1.28 0.44
C PRO A 170 -21.75 2.50 0.03
N VAL A 171 -21.76 2.80 -1.27
CA VAL A 171 -21.00 3.90 -1.88
C VAL A 171 -21.73 5.22 -1.66
N HIS A 172 -21.11 6.13 -0.89
CA HIS A 172 -21.66 7.44 -0.57
C HIS A 172 -20.58 8.52 -0.63
N GLY A 173 -20.96 9.71 -1.07
CA GLY A 173 -20.08 10.89 -1.15
C GLY A 173 -18.89 10.65 -2.06
N VAL A 174 -19.14 10.31 -3.33
CA VAL A 174 -18.11 10.21 -4.36
C VAL A 174 -17.86 11.61 -4.92
N GLU A 175 -16.61 11.99 -5.21
CA GLU A 175 -16.38 13.31 -5.82
C GLU A 175 -17.07 13.36 -7.19
N ALA A 176 -17.83 14.42 -7.47
CA ALA A 176 -18.63 14.55 -8.69
C ALA A 176 -17.84 14.31 -9.99
N ARG A 177 -16.54 14.68 -10.02
CA ARG A 177 -15.65 14.41 -11.16
C ARG A 177 -15.49 12.91 -11.43
N TRP A 178 -15.42 12.10 -10.38
CA TRP A 178 -15.26 10.65 -10.46
C TRP A 178 -16.58 9.96 -10.75
N GLU A 179 -17.69 10.43 -10.17
CA GLU A 179 -19.03 9.96 -10.55
C GLU A 179 -19.25 10.10 -12.07
N GLN A 180 -18.91 11.27 -12.62
CA GLN A 180 -19.04 11.53 -14.05
C GLN A 180 -18.08 10.68 -14.88
N ALA A 181 -16.81 10.57 -14.48
CA ALA A 181 -15.81 9.87 -15.26
C ALA A 181 -16.03 8.35 -15.25
N LEU A 182 -16.35 7.76 -14.09
CA LEU A 182 -16.58 6.33 -13.93
C LEU A 182 -17.93 5.88 -14.52
N ALA A 183 -18.87 6.79 -14.77
CA ALA A 183 -20.11 6.48 -15.50
C ALA A 183 -19.87 5.94 -16.92
N ALA A 184 -18.67 6.16 -17.49
CA ALA A 184 -18.27 5.60 -18.77
C ALA A 184 -18.03 4.08 -18.73
N LEU A 185 -17.83 3.49 -17.53
CA LEU A 185 -17.63 2.06 -17.39
C LEU A 185 -18.96 1.30 -17.56
N PRO A 186 -19.01 0.30 -18.46
CA PRO A 186 -20.23 -0.47 -18.69
C PRO A 186 -20.53 -1.46 -17.56
N ASP A 187 -19.49 -1.92 -16.86
CA ASP A 187 -19.63 -2.81 -15.72
C ASP A 187 -20.01 -2.02 -14.47
N THR A 188 -21.20 -2.31 -13.94
CA THR A 188 -21.74 -1.60 -12.77
C THR A 188 -21.00 -1.95 -11.50
N GLU A 189 -20.60 -3.22 -11.33
CA GLU A 189 -19.92 -3.70 -10.13
C GLU A 189 -18.52 -3.07 -10.04
N LEU A 190 -17.78 -3.09 -11.16
CA LEU A 190 -16.49 -2.42 -11.24
C LEU A 190 -16.60 -0.91 -11.04
N ARG A 191 -17.62 -0.27 -11.62
CA ARG A 191 -17.86 1.16 -11.45
C ARG A 191 -18.10 1.51 -9.98
N GLU A 192 -18.97 0.77 -9.30
CA GLU A 192 -19.29 1.00 -7.88
C GLU A 192 -18.06 0.80 -7.01
N HIS A 193 -17.28 -0.25 -7.27
CA HIS A 193 -16.04 -0.54 -6.57
C HIS A 193 -15.00 0.58 -6.70
N LEU A 194 -14.70 1.00 -7.93
CA LEU A 194 -13.74 2.09 -8.15
C LEU A 194 -14.26 3.42 -7.59
N SER A 195 -15.59 3.63 -7.57
CA SER A 195 -16.20 4.80 -6.94
C SER A 195 -15.96 4.82 -5.43
N ASN A 196 -15.93 3.65 -4.78
CA ASN A 196 -15.60 3.54 -3.36
C ASN A 196 -14.17 4.00 -3.02
N LEU A 197 -13.26 3.93 -3.99
CA LEU A 197 -11.88 4.40 -3.89
C LEU A 197 -11.72 5.88 -4.32
N CYS A 198 -12.82 6.53 -4.71
CA CYS A 198 -12.88 7.89 -5.22
C CYS A 198 -13.86 8.77 -4.43
N ARG A 199 -14.03 8.45 -3.15
CA ARG A 199 -14.86 9.22 -2.22
C ARG A 199 -14.32 10.64 -2.05
N ASP A 200 -15.16 11.54 -1.56
CA ASP A 200 -14.75 12.85 -1.09
C ASP A 200 -13.97 12.74 0.22
N GLU A 201 -13.25 13.81 0.58
CA GLU A 201 -12.38 13.83 1.75
C GLU A 201 -13.14 13.57 3.07
N GLN A 202 -14.42 13.92 3.14
CA GLN A 202 -15.19 13.78 4.38
C GLN A 202 -15.68 12.35 4.57
N THR A 203 -16.17 11.69 3.52
CA THR A 203 -16.69 10.32 3.58
C THR A 203 -15.58 9.28 3.56
N ALA A 204 -14.43 9.57 2.95
CA ALA A 204 -13.25 8.70 2.97
C ALA A 204 -12.66 8.49 4.39
N ARG A 205 -13.06 9.32 5.36
CA ARG A 205 -12.61 9.22 6.76
C ARG A 205 -13.15 7.99 7.48
N SER A 206 -14.36 7.54 7.12
CA SER A 206 -15.00 6.39 7.75
C SER A 206 -14.93 5.13 6.90
N ASP A 207 -15.07 5.26 5.57
CA ASP A 207 -15.06 4.11 4.67
C ASP A 207 -14.50 4.47 3.29
N GLY A 208 -13.96 3.48 2.59
CA GLY A 208 -13.39 3.65 1.25
C GLY A 208 -12.11 4.48 1.27
N ALA A 209 -11.86 5.24 0.20
CA ALA A 209 -10.64 6.05 0.09
C ALA A 209 -10.84 7.36 -0.70
N TYR A 210 -10.01 8.35 -0.40
CA TYR A 210 -9.90 9.60 -1.13
C TYR A 210 -8.77 9.52 -2.16
N TYR A 211 -9.10 9.55 -3.45
CA TYR A 211 -8.11 9.46 -4.51
C TYR A 211 -7.32 10.77 -4.69
N LEU A 212 -6.01 10.68 -4.50
CA LEU A 212 -5.09 11.80 -4.55
C LEU A 212 -4.52 12.06 -5.95
N GLY A 213 -4.67 11.12 -6.89
CA GLY A 213 -3.99 11.18 -8.18
C GLY A 213 -2.47 11.00 -8.02
N ALA A 214 -1.67 11.71 -8.80
CA ALA A 214 -0.20 11.67 -8.75
C ALA A 214 0.42 12.52 -7.61
N ARG A 215 -0.37 12.96 -6.63
CA ARG A 215 0.14 13.73 -5.48
C ARG A 215 0.84 12.78 -4.51
N ASP A 216 2.05 13.16 -4.09
CA ASP A 216 2.80 12.40 -3.10
C ASP A 216 2.16 12.53 -1.70
N PRO A 217 1.74 11.41 -1.07
CA PRO A 217 1.21 11.42 0.28
C PRO A 217 2.30 11.52 1.37
N GLY A 218 3.58 11.58 0.98
CA GLY A 218 4.73 11.62 1.90
C GLY A 218 5.47 10.29 2.00
N LEU A 219 5.47 9.49 0.93
CA LEU A 219 6.17 8.19 0.92
C LEU A 219 7.68 8.35 1.04
N GLN A 220 8.31 7.39 1.70
CA GLN A 220 9.76 7.31 1.92
C GLN A 220 10.54 7.02 0.64
N SER A 221 9.92 6.35 -0.35
CA SER A 221 10.62 5.91 -1.56
C SER A 221 11.24 7.06 -2.37
N GLY A 222 10.70 8.27 -2.27
CA GLY A 222 11.07 9.42 -3.11
C GLY A 222 10.80 9.20 -4.61
N ALA A 223 10.20 8.07 -4.97
CA ALA A 223 9.92 7.69 -6.34
C ALA A 223 8.71 8.48 -6.88
N PRO A 224 8.67 8.80 -8.19
CA PRO A 224 7.53 9.49 -8.78
C PRO A 224 6.21 8.74 -8.53
N VAL A 225 5.26 9.42 -7.89
CA VAL A 225 3.92 8.88 -7.64
C VAL A 225 3.09 8.91 -8.91
N VAL A 226 2.48 7.76 -9.22
CA VAL A 226 1.59 7.57 -10.37
C VAL A 226 0.13 7.71 -9.93
N ALA A 227 -0.20 7.12 -8.78
CA ALA A 227 -1.53 7.12 -8.20
C ALA A 227 -1.43 6.94 -6.70
N ALA A 228 -2.22 7.68 -5.92
CA ALA A 228 -2.22 7.60 -4.47
C ALA A 228 -3.64 7.69 -3.91
N TRP A 229 -3.84 7.10 -2.75
CA TRP A 229 -5.08 7.11 -1.98
C TRP A 229 -4.76 7.44 -0.53
N ARG A 230 -5.65 8.21 0.09
CA ARG A 230 -5.68 8.42 1.54
C ARG A 230 -6.88 7.67 2.12
N ILE A 231 -6.66 6.95 3.20
CA ILE A 231 -7.63 6.06 3.84
C ILE A 231 -7.82 6.48 5.31
N GLY A 232 -9.05 6.34 5.78
CA GLY A 232 -9.42 6.69 7.15
C GLY A 232 -9.23 8.18 7.43
N GLU A 233 -8.95 8.51 8.69
CA GLU A 233 -8.71 9.87 9.19
C GLU A 233 -7.42 10.53 8.64
N GLY A 234 -6.83 9.98 7.57
CA GLY A 234 -5.59 10.44 6.95
C GLY A 234 -4.33 9.88 7.60
N GLN A 235 -4.47 8.78 8.32
CA GLN A 235 -3.37 8.08 9.00
C GLN A 235 -2.74 6.99 8.12
N ALA A 236 -3.48 6.54 7.10
CA ALA A 236 -3.04 5.51 6.17
C ALA A 236 -3.08 6.02 4.72
N PHE A 237 -2.10 5.56 3.94
CA PHE A 237 -1.98 5.88 2.53
C PHE A 237 -1.53 4.67 1.75
N SER A 238 -2.00 4.56 0.51
CA SER A 238 -1.42 3.66 -0.48
C SER A 238 -1.01 4.46 -1.71
N ALA A 239 0.13 4.12 -2.33
CA ALA A 239 0.52 4.75 -3.58
C ALA A 239 1.26 3.80 -4.51
N VAL A 240 0.90 3.88 -5.79
CA VAL A 240 1.66 3.31 -6.89
C VAL A 240 2.72 4.32 -7.30
N VAL A 241 3.98 3.88 -7.29
CA VAL A 241 5.14 4.66 -7.70
C VAL A 241 5.83 4.03 -8.90
N GLN A 242 6.57 4.84 -9.65
CA GLN A 242 7.48 4.38 -10.70
C GLN A 242 8.90 4.24 -10.12
N SER A 243 9.36 3.00 -9.94
CA SER A 243 10.68 2.62 -9.40
C SER A 243 11.73 2.35 -10.48
#